data_AF-A0A2E9A7Q0-F1
#
_entry.id   AF-A0A2E9A7Q0-F1
#
_cell.length_a   1.000
_cell.length_b   1.000
_cell.length_c   1.000
_cell.angle_alpha   90.00
_cell.angle_beta   90.00
_cell.angle_gamma   90.00
#
_symmetry.space_group_name_H-M   'P 1'
#
loop_
_entity.id
_entity.type
_entity.pdbx_description
1 polymer ?
#
loop_
_entity_poly.entity_id
_entity_poly.type
_entity_poly.pdbx_seq_one_letter_code
_entity_poly.pdbx_strand_id
1 'polypeptide(L)' 'MRGDSVGSDRYTCTDYLQREYQNVWHTVWNIGGVAYQMPEPGDYLTTELGIDSIIMARQ' A
#
# COMPACT_ATOMS: atom_id res chain seq x y z
N MET A 1 17.36 20.05 11.32
CA MET A 1 16.01 19.55 11.01
C MET A 1 15.20 20.73 10.49
N ARG A 2 14.63 20.65 9.28
CA ARG A 2 13.70 21.69 8.80
C ARG A 2 12.45 21.60 9.66
N GLY A 3 12.14 22.64 10.44
CA GLY A 3 11.05 22.68 11.41
C GLY A 3 9.67 22.81 10.76
N ASP A 4 9.42 22.04 9.70
CA ASP A 4 8.14 22.03 9.00
C ASP A 4 7.11 21.36 9.90
N SER A 5 6.06 22.09 10.28
CA SER A 5 4.97 21.53 11.07
C SER A 5 4.24 20.46 10.28
N VAL A 6 4.03 19.30 10.89
CA VAL A 6 3.16 18.27 10.33
C VAL A 6 1.72 18.73 10.53
N GLY A 7 1.10 19.21 9.46
CA GLY A 7 -0.31 19.63 9.47
C GLY A 7 -1.24 18.45 9.76
N SER A 8 -2.30 18.72 10.54
CA SER A 8 -3.32 17.70 10.89
C SER A 8 -4.19 17.30 9.68
N ASP A 9 -4.18 18.09 8.62
CA ASP A 9 -4.87 17.84 7.37
C ASP A 9 -4.40 16.54 6.71
N ARG A 10 -3.13 16.15 6.88
CA ARG A 10 -2.59 14.88 6.35
C ARG A 10 -3.36 13.64 6.81
N TYR A 11 -4.00 13.69 7.98
CA TYR A 11 -4.69 12.56 8.58
C TYR A 11 -6.22 12.64 8.47
N THR A 12 -6.76 13.78 8.04
CA THR A 12 -8.21 14.07 8.08
C THR A 12 -8.78 14.55 6.76
N CYS A 13 -7.94 15.08 5.86
CA CYS A 13 -8.36 15.62 4.58
C CYS A 13 -8.44 14.53 3.51
N THR A 14 -9.64 14.30 2.97
CA THR A 14 -9.88 13.32 1.90
C THR A 14 -9.11 13.65 0.62
N ASP A 15 -8.99 14.92 0.25
CA ASP A 15 -8.21 15.34 -0.93
C ASP A 15 -6.70 15.10 -0.76
N TYR A 16 -6.21 15.13 0.48
CA TYR A 16 -4.83 14.74 0.76
C TYR A 16 -4.64 13.23 0.57
N LEU A 17 -5.54 12.41 1.12
CA LEU A 17 -5.53 10.96 0.95
C LEU A 17 -5.61 10.55 -0.53
N GLN A 18 -6.49 11.16 -1.32
CA GLN A 18 -6.59 10.87 -2.76
C GLN A 18 -5.28 11.14 -3.50
N ARG A 19 -4.60 12.25 -3.17
CA ARG A 19 -3.30 12.59 -3.77
C ARG A 19 -2.20 11.63 -3.34
N GLU A 20 -2.17 11.21 -2.08
CA GLU A 20 -1.23 10.18 -1.62
C GLU A 20 -1.45 8.86 -2.35
N TYR A 21 -2.72 8.47 -2.55
CA TYR A 21 -3.08 7.26 -3.28
C TYR A 21 -2.48 7.23 -4.69
N GLN A 22 -2.72 8.30 -5.44
CA GLN A 22 -2.26 8.42 -6.82
C GLN A 22 -0.73 8.53 -6.96
N ASN A 23 -0.09 9.28 -6.06
CA ASN A 23 1.31 9.68 -6.24
C ASN A 23 2.31 8.87 -5.42
N VAL A 24 1.86 8.17 -4.37
CA VAL A 24 2.72 7.40 -3.46
C VAL A 24 2.35 5.94 -3.50
N TRP A 25 1.13 5.59 -3.08
CA TRP A 25 0.77 4.20 -2.84
C TRP A 25 0.86 3.33 -4.11
N HIS A 26 0.59 3.88 -5.30
CA HIS A 26 0.75 3.16 -6.57
C HIS A 26 2.15 3.23 -7.20
N THR A 27 3.04 4.08 -6.70
CA THR A 27 4.36 4.35 -7.31
C THR A 27 5.52 3.77 -6.50
N VAL A 28 5.27 3.39 -5.25
CA VAL A 28 6.29 2.84 -4.33
C VAL A 28 6.19 1.32 -4.19
N TRP A 29 7.24 0.74 -3.63
CA TRP A 29 7.27 -0.68 -3.26
C TRP A 29 6.47 -0.91 -1.99
N ASN A 30 5.31 -1.55 -2.13
CA ASN A 30 4.47 -1.97 -1.01
C ASN A 30 4.72 -3.45 -0.68
N ILE A 31 4.64 -3.80 0.60
CA ILE A 31 4.77 -5.18 1.05
C ILE A 31 3.39 -5.82 1.01
N GLY A 32 3.15 -6.68 0.02
CA GLY A 32 1.89 -7.42 -0.10
C GLY A 32 1.80 -8.66 0.79
N GLY A 33 2.94 -9.30 1.06
CA GLY A 33 3.04 -10.55 1.81
C GLY A 33 4.46 -11.07 1.85
N VAL A 34 4.68 -12.17 2.57
CA VAL A 34 5.99 -12.83 2.68
C VAL A 34 5.98 -14.17 1.95
N ALA A 35 7.10 -14.54 1.35
CA ALA A 35 7.21 -15.75 0.53
C ALA A 35 6.78 -17.05 1.25
N TYR A 36 6.94 -17.11 2.57
CA TYR A 36 6.53 -18.25 3.39
C TYR A 36 5.01 -18.50 3.40
N GLN A 37 4.20 -17.48 3.08
CA GLN A 37 2.73 -17.64 3.02
C GLN A 37 2.26 -18.37 1.75
N MET A 38 3.14 -18.55 0.76
CA MET A 38 2.85 -19.21 -0.53
C MET A 38 4.05 -20.09 -0.93
N PRO A 39 4.26 -21.22 -0.22
CA PRO A 39 5.40 -22.11 -0.43
C PRO A 39 5.33 -22.89 -1.74
N GLU A 40 4.15 -23.29 -2.20
CA GLU A 40 4.00 -24.17 -3.35
C GLU A 40 3.46 -23.44 -4.59
N PRO A 41 3.84 -23.86 -5.82
CA PRO A 41 3.22 -23.36 -7.04
C PRO A 41 1.71 -23.62 -7.04
N GLY A 42 0.92 -22.58 -7.33
CA GLY A 42 -0.54 -22.63 -7.25
C GLY A 42 -1.13 -21.99 -5.98
N ASP A 43 -0.31 -21.76 -4.95
CA ASP A 43 -0.72 -20.96 -3.81
C ASP A 43 -0.95 -19.50 -4.26
N TYR A 44 -1.90 -18.84 -3.60
CA TYR A 44 -2.18 -17.43 -3.81
C TYR A 44 -2.49 -16.72 -2.49
N LEU A 45 -2.18 -15.42 -2.45
CA LEU A 45 -2.46 -14.53 -1.33
C LEU A 45 -3.22 -13.31 -1.84
N THR A 46 -4.29 -12.98 -1.14
CA THR A 46 -5.04 -11.73 -1.33
C THR A 46 -4.59 -10.71 -0.28
N THR A 47 -4.27 -9.50 -0.71
CA THR A 47 -3.88 -8.41 0.18
C THR A 47 -4.56 -7.11 -0.24
N GLU A 48 -4.80 -6.23 0.72
CA GLU A 48 -5.46 -4.94 0.48
C GLU A 48 -4.42 -3.82 0.48
N LEU A 49 -4.35 -3.08 -0.62
CA LEU A 49 -3.59 -1.83 -0.74
C LEU A 49 -4.55 -0.64 -0.74
N GLY A 50 -4.94 -0.24 0.47
CA GLY A 50 -5.94 0.81 0.66
C GLY A 50 -7.31 0.36 0.18
N ILE A 51 -7.75 0.88 -0.96
CA ILE A 51 -9.05 0.52 -1.59
C ILE A 51 -8.91 -0.53 -2.70
N ASP A 52 -7.69 -0.91 -3.06
CA ASP A 52 -7.41 -1.89 -4.11
C ASP A 52 -7.13 -3.26 -3.48
N SER A 53 -7.78 -4.31 -3.98
CA SER A 53 -7.49 -5.70 -3.62
C SER A 53 -6.53 -6.33 -4.63
N ILE A 54 -5.41 -6.87 -4.15
CA ILE A 54 -4.34 -7.45 -4.97
C ILE A 54 -4.25 -8.96 -4.72
N ILE A 55 -4.21 -9.74 -5.80
CA ILE A 55 -3.93 -11.19 -5.76
C ILE A 55 -2.51 -11.43 -6.21
N MET A 56 -1.69 -12.04 -5.35
CA MET A 56 -0.37 -12.57 -5.68
C MET A 56 -0.48 -14.08 -5.82
N ALA A 57 0.04 -14.65 -6.90
CA ALA A 57 0.06 -16.09 -7.14
C ALA A 57 1.49 -16.60 -7.35
N ARG A 58 1.81 -17.76 -6.80
CA ARG A 58 3.09 -18.45 -7.03
C ARG A 58 2.96 -19.28 -8.30
N GLN A 59 3.81 -19.00 -9.29
CA GLN A 59 3.92 -19.78 -10.53
C GLN A 59 5.04 -20.81 -10.45
#